data_AF-A0A507CSP6-F1
#
_entry.id   AF-A0A507CSP6-F1
#
_cell.length_a   1.000
_cell.length_b   1.000
_cell.length_c   1.000
_cell.angle_alpha   90.00
_cell.angle_beta   90.00
_cell.angle_gamma   90.00
#
_symmetry.space_group_name_H-M   'P 1'
#
loop_
_entity.id
_entity.type
_entity.pdbx_description
1 polymer ?
#
loop_
_entity_poly.entity_id
_entity_poly.type
_entity_poly.pdbx_seq_one_letter_code
_entity_poly.pdbx_strand_id
1 'polypeptide(L)'
;MRRSGFRGCVGFIDGTGIPLHQKPHTKDPETWFCYKKFYGFNALLVCDDKRRIIYYHIGSVASNHDSTVFKRTHLYKQPERFFSKGEYLLADSGFALTKRMVTPYSGRSIVGPMKIKYNLNLTSTRVVSEQMNSILKG
;
A
#
# COMPACT_ATOMS: atom_id res chain seq x y z
N MET A 1 -7.78 -2.19 -13.65
CA MET A 1 -6.36 -2.15 -14.09
C MET A 1 -6.11 -2.72 -15.49
N ARG A 2 -7.13 -3.19 -16.24
CA ARG A 2 -6.89 -3.84 -17.55
C ARG A 2 -6.22 -2.92 -18.59
N ARG A 3 -6.35 -1.60 -18.43
CA ARG A 3 -5.73 -0.59 -19.31
C ARG A 3 -4.29 -0.21 -18.92
N SER A 4 -3.82 -0.53 -17.71
CA SER A 4 -2.48 -0.17 -17.23
C SER A 4 -1.38 -1.19 -17.58
N GLY A 5 -1.72 -2.24 -18.34
CA GLY A 5 -0.77 -3.28 -18.76
C GLY A 5 -0.52 -4.39 -17.73
N PHE A 6 -1.14 -4.31 -16.55
CA PHE A 6 -1.01 -5.31 -15.49
C PHE A 6 -2.20 -6.28 -15.48
N ARG A 7 -2.11 -7.35 -16.29
CA ARG A 7 -3.15 -8.39 -16.33
C ARG A 7 -3.17 -9.15 -14.99
N GLY A 8 -4.37 -9.33 -14.42
CA GLY A 8 -4.56 -9.96 -13.11
C GLY A 8 -4.45 -9.00 -11.92
N CYS A 9 -4.04 -7.75 -12.13
CA CYS A 9 -4.03 -6.79 -11.04
C CYS A 9 -5.46 -6.34 -10.68
N VAL A 10 -5.82 -6.46 -9.40
CA VAL A 10 -7.15 -6.08 -8.90
C VAL A 10 -7.16 -4.75 -8.15
N GLY A 11 -6.00 -4.27 -7.69
CA GLY A 11 -5.90 -3.04 -6.91
C GLY A 11 -4.47 -2.65 -6.60
N PHE A 12 -4.30 -1.41 -6.14
CA PHE A 12 -3.05 -0.90 -5.60
C PHE A 12 -3.17 -0.78 -4.08
N ILE A 13 -2.20 -1.30 -3.34
CA ILE A 13 -2.14 -1.15 -1.88
C ILE A 13 -1.14 -0.06 -1.49
N ASP A 14 -1.59 0.88 -0.67
CA ASP A 14 -0.77 1.95 -0.13
C ASP A 14 -1.02 2.15 1.36
N GLY A 15 0.02 2.55 2.08
CA GLY A 15 -0.09 2.97 3.47
C GLY A 15 -0.36 4.46 3.60
N THR A 16 -1.25 4.81 4.51
CA THR A 16 -1.63 6.19 4.75
C THR A 16 -1.76 6.44 6.25
N GLY A 17 -1.01 7.42 6.74
CA GLY A 17 -1.10 7.84 8.12
C GLY A 17 -2.29 8.78 8.34
N ILE A 18 -3.06 8.52 9.39
CA ILE A 18 -4.18 9.32 9.85
C ILE A 18 -3.72 10.08 11.10
N PRO A 19 -3.45 11.39 11.00
CA PRO A 19 -2.94 12.17 12.12
C PRO A 19 -4.03 12.37 13.19
N LEU A 20 -3.64 12.27 14.44
CA LEU A 20 -4.43 12.72 15.59
C LEU A 20 -4.13 14.20 15.84
N HIS A 21 -5.16 14.92 16.30
CA HIS A 21 -5.01 16.33 16.67
C HIS A 21 -4.02 16.53 17.83
N GLN A 22 -3.97 15.58 18.76
CA GLN A 22 -3.15 15.65 19.97
C GLN A 22 -2.47 14.32 20.26
N LYS A 23 -1.43 14.37 21.10
CA LYS A 23 -0.76 13.19 21.63
C LYS A 23 -1.79 12.28 22.32
N PRO A 24 -1.85 10.98 21.97
CA PRO A 24 -2.83 10.08 22.54
C PRO A 24 -2.52 9.78 24.01
N HIS A 25 -3.55 9.73 24.85
CA HIS A 25 -3.43 9.33 26.24
C HIS A 25 -3.39 7.79 26.35
N THR A 26 -2.22 7.21 26.11
CA THR A 26 -1.97 5.76 26.16
C THR A 26 -0.76 5.47 27.03
N LYS A 27 -0.53 4.20 27.37
CA LYS A 27 0.62 3.77 28.17
C LYS A 27 1.97 4.19 27.55
N ASP A 28 2.09 4.09 26.23
CA ASP A 28 3.34 4.31 25.48
C ASP A 28 3.12 5.28 24.29
N PRO A 29 2.86 6.56 24.54
CA PRO A 29 2.41 7.49 23.50
C PRO A 29 3.48 7.80 22.45
N GLU A 30 4.76 7.61 22.76
CA GLU A 30 5.85 7.78 21.79
C GLU A 30 5.78 6.77 20.64
N THR A 31 5.20 5.59 20.88
CA THR A 31 4.99 4.58 19.82
C THR A 31 4.01 5.04 18.75
N TRP A 32 3.21 6.09 19.01
CA TRP A 32 2.28 6.66 18.05
C TRP A 32 2.93 7.72 17.16
N PHE A 33 4.09 8.24 17.56
CA PHE A 33 4.80 9.27 16.81
C PHE A 33 5.53 8.65 15.63
N CYS A 34 5.18 9.07 14.41
CA CYS A 34 5.73 8.51 13.18
C CYS A 34 6.85 9.39 12.58
N TYR A 35 7.57 8.84 11.60
CA TYR A 35 8.64 9.56 10.90
C TYR A 35 8.15 10.83 10.16
N LYS A 36 6.85 10.93 9.88
CA LYS A 36 6.19 12.13 9.31
C LYS A 36 5.86 13.19 10.38
N LYS A 37 6.40 13.06 11.60
CA LYS A 37 6.33 14.02 12.71
C LYS A 37 4.90 14.32 13.21
N PHE A 38 4.05 13.30 13.26
CA PHE A 38 2.74 13.38 13.90
C PHE A 38 2.41 12.10 14.69
N TYR A 39 1.53 12.22 15.67
CA TYR A 39 0.91 11.08 16.36
C TYR A 39 -0.29 10.58 15.55
N GLY A 40 -0.44 9.28 15.34
CA GLY A 40 -1.54 8.81 14.49
C GLY A 40 -1.73 7.31 14.38
N PHE A 41 -2.67 6.94 13.51
CA PHE A 41 -2.85 5.57 13.04
C PHE A 41 -2.18 5.37 11.69
N ASN A 42 -1.75 4.14 11.41
CA ASN A 42 -1.47 3.67 10.07
C ASN A 42 -2.70 2.93 9.52
N ALA A 43 -3.14 3.31 8.33
CA ALA A 43 -4.17 2.64 7.56
C ALA A 43 -3.58 2.11 6.24
N LEU A 44 -3.80 0.83 5.95
CA LEU A 44 -3.54 0.27 4.63
C LEU A 44 -4.80 0.31 3.81
N LEU A 45 -4.74 0.89 2.62
CA LEU A 45 -5.86 1.02 1.71
C LEU A 45 -5.56 0.29 0.41
N VAL A 46 -6.54 -0.43 -0.12
CA VAL A 46 -6.50 -0.93 -1.50
C VAL A 46 -7.47 -0.13 -2.34
N CYS A 47 -6.98 0.50 -3.39
CA CYS A 47 -7.80 1.18 -4.38
C CYS A 47 -7.81 0.45 -5.72
N ASP A 48 -8.96 0.46 -6.39
CA ASP A 48 -9.05 0.03 -7.78
C ASP A 48 -8.63 1.14 -8.77
N ASP A 49 -8.69 0.84 -10.07
CA ASP A 49 -8.36 1.80 -11.13
C ASP A 49 -9.38 2.94 -11.29
N LYS A 50 -10.49 2.91 -10.54
CA LYS A 50 -11.50 3.97 -10.49
C LYS A 50 -11.37 4.85 -9.24
N ARG A 51 -10.24 4.75 -8.51
CA ARG A 51 -9.99 5.46 -7.24
C ARG A 51 -10.95 5.09 -6.12
N ARG A 52 -11.61 3.92 -6.20
CA ARG A 52 -12.50 3.44 -5.15
C ARG A 52 -11.71 2.62 -4.15
N ILE A 53 -11.92 2.87 -2.86
CA ILE A 53 -11.37 2.02 -1.80
C ILE A 53 -12.18 0.71 -1.81
N ILE A 54 -11.51 -0.40 -2.10
CA ILE A 54 -12.11 -1.74 -2.17
C ILE A 54 -11.72 -2.63 -0.99
N TYR A 55 -10.70 -2.21 -0.23
CA TYR A 55 -10.30 -2.83 1.03
C TYR A 55 -9.59 -1.80 1.89
N TYR A 56 -9.75 -1.93 3.20
CA TYR A 56 -8.98 -1.16 4.17
C TYR A 56 -8.61 -2.01 5.38
N HIS A 57 -7.50 -1.66 6.02
CA HIS A 57 -7.13 -2.17 7.33
C HIS A 57 -6.62 -1.02 8.18
N ILE A 58 -7.26 -0.81 9.33
CA ILE A 58 -6.92 0.22 10.31
C ILE A 58 -6.70 -0.48 11.65
N GLY A 59 -5.78 0.03 12.47
CA GLY A 59 -5.57 -0.48 13.83
C GLY A 59 -4.10 -0.65 14.23
N SER A 60 -3.15 -0.24 13.38
CA SER A 60 -1.75 -0.12 13.77
C SER A 60 -1.39 1.35 14.03
N VAL A 61 -0.38 1.60 14.84
CA VAL A 61 0.12 2.95 15.10
C VAL A 61 0.85 3.51 13.89
N ALA A 62 0.83 4.83 13.68
CA ALA A 62 1.43 5.49 12.51
C ALA A 62 2.94 5.25 12.36
N SER A 63 3.63 4.89 13.44
CA SER A 63 5.06 4.54 13.41
C SER A 63 5.33 3.16 12.80
N ASN A 64 4.34 2.28 12.71
CA ASN A 64 4.54 0.95 12.14
C ASN A 64 4.72 1.03 10.62
N HIS A 65 5.74 0.32 10.12
CA HIS A 65 5.96 0.13 8.69
C HIS A 65 4.80 -0.62 8.03
N ASP A 66 4.42 -0.18 6.83
CA ASP A 66 3.31 -0.75 6.04
C ASP A 66 3.45 -2.25 5.81
N SER A 67 4.67 -2.74 5.56
CA SER A 67 4.95 -4.17 5.40
C SER A 67 4.69 -4.98 6.66
N THR A 68 4.92 -4.41 7.84
CA THR A 68 4.58 -5.03 9.13
C THR A 68 3.08 -5.05 9.34
N VAL A 69 2.39 -3.94 9.03
CA VAL A 69 0.92 -3.85 9.11
C VAL A 69 0.27 -4.84 8.14
N PHE A 70 0.81 -4.99 6.93
CA PHE A 70 0.28 -5.89 5.91
C PHE A 70 0.21 -7.33 6.37
N LYS A 71 1.24 -7.82 7.07
CA LYS A 71 1.27 -9.18 7.63
C LYS A 71 0.15 -9.44 8.65
N ARG A 72 -0.42 -8.38 9.24
CA ARG A 72 -1.54 -8.49 10.21
C ARG A 72 -2.90 -8.56 9.51
N THR A 73 -2.99 -8.13 8.25
CA THR A 73 -4.24 -8.03 7.49
C THR A 73 -4.82 -9.40 7.13
N HIS A 74 -6.12 -9.42 6.86
CA HIS A 74 -6.79 -10.58 6.28
C HIS A 74 -6.33 -10.88 4.85
N LEU A 75 -5.88 -9.86 4.09
CA LEU A 75 -5.28 -10.05 2.77
C LEU A 75 -4.04 -10.97 2.83
N TYR A 76 -3.22 -10.81 3.87
CA TYR A 76 -2.04 -11.66 4.07
C TYR A 76 -2.39 -13.02 4.67
N LYS A 77 -3.27 -13.05 5.69
CA LYS A 77 -3.59 -14.28 6.44
C LYS A 77 -4.53 -15.23 5.70
N GLN A 78 -5.42 -14.71 4.85
CA GLN A 78 -6.47 -15.47 4.18
C GLN A 78 -6.61 -15.03 2.71
N PRO A 79 -5.54 -15.06 1.91
CA PRO A 79 -5.53 -14.49 0.55
C PRO A 79 -6.60 -15.11 -0.36
N GLU A 80 -6.92 -16.39 -0.19
CA GLU A 80 -7.91 -17.09 -1.04
C GLU A 80 -9.34 -16.53 -0.90
N ARG A 81 -9.63 -15.76 0.17
CA ARG A 81 -10.92 -15.07 0.32
C ARG A 81 -11.01 -13.78 -0.51
N PHE A 82 -9.86 -13.26 -0.96
CA PHE A 82 -9.76 -11.95 -1.59
C PHE A 82 -9.23 -12.01 -3.03
N PHE A 83 -8.56 -13.10 -3.41
CA PHE A 83 -7.93 -13.24 -4.73
C PHE A 83 -8.35 -14.53 -5.44
N SER A 84 -8.90 -14.38 -6.64
CA SER A 84 -9.07 -15.48 -7.59
C SER A 84 -7.73 -15.93 -8.16
N LYS A 85 -7.70 -17.05 -8.87
CA LYS A 85 -6.46 -17.56 -9.48
C LYS A 85 -5.82 -16.53 -10.42
N GLY A 86 -4.56 -16.20 -10.17
CA GLY A 86 -3.79 -15.23 -10.97
C GLY A 86 -4.03 -13.76 -10.60
N GLU A 87 -4.86 -13.48 -9.59
CA GLU A 87 -5.07 -12.12 -9.09
C GLU A 87 -4.03 -11.72 -8.04
N TYR A 88 -3.62 -10.45 -8.09
CA TYR A 88 -2.63 -9.84 -7.20
C TYR A 88 -2.85 -8.33 -7.04
N LEU A 89 -2.17 -7.74 -6.06
CA LEU A 89 -2.07 -6.29 -5.85
C LEU A 89 -0.75 -5.75 -6.36
N LEU A 90 -0.75 -4.49 -6.80
CA LEU A 90 0.46 -3.70 -6.95
C LEU A 90 0.75 -2.96 -5.65
N ALA A 91 2.02 -2.83 -5.29
CA ALA A 91 2.45 -2.17 -4.06
C ALA A 91 3.76 -1.40 -4.25
N ASP A 92 4.13 -0.60 -3.25
CA ASP A 92 5.41 0.11 -3.21
C ASP A 92 6.61 -0.83 -2.97
N SER A 93 7.83 -0.30 -3.06
CA SER A 93 9.06 -1.08 -2.81
C SER A 93 9.28 -1.43 -1.34
N GLY A 94 8.51 -0.85 -0.41
CA GLY A 94 8.50 -1.19 1.01
C GLY A 94 7.77 -2.49 1.31
N PHE A 95 6.92 -2.99 0.40
CA PHE A 95 6.29 -4.30 0.52
C PHE A 95 7.17 -5.44 -0.04
N ALA A 96 6.93 -6.65 0.45
CA ALA A 96 7.59 -7.86 -0.06
C ALA A 96 6.91 -8.39 -1.33
N LEU A 97 7.71 -8.77 -2.34
CA LEU A 97 7.23 -9.45 -3.53
C LEU A 97 6.68 -10.85 -3.17
N THR A 98 5.46 -11.16 -3.60
CA THR A 98 4.80 -12.46 -3.39
C THR A 98 3.93 -12.85 -4.58
N LYS A 99 3.33 -14.05 -4.57
CA LYS A 99 2.36 -14.46 -5.60
C LYS A 99 1.12 -13.55 -5.68
N ARG A 100 0.79 -12.84 -4.60
CA ARG A 100 -0.42 -11.99 -4.48
C ARG A 100 -0.08 -10.49 -4.38
N MET A 101 1.21 -10.14 -4.41
CA MET A 101 1.66 -8.75 -4.32
C MET A 101 2.90 -8.53 -5.16
N VAL A 102 2.80 -7.60 -6.09
CA VAL A 102 3.81 -7.28 -7.10
C VAL A 102 4.36 -5.89 -6.83
N THR A 103 5.69 -5.78 -6.77
CA THR A 103 6.40 -4.55 -6.39
C THR A 103 7.35 -4.11 -7.52
N PRO A 104 7.79 -2.83 -7.54
CA PRO A 104 8.79 -2.37 -8.49
C PRO A 104 10.15 -3.04 -8.26
N TYR A 105 10.95 -3.14 -9.32
CA TYR A 105 12.37 -3.50 -9.18
C TYR A 105 13.12 -2.40 -8.41
N SER A 106 14.05 -2.79 -7.54
CA SER A 106 14.84 -1.84 -6.72
C SER A 106 16.35 -2.06 -6.88
N GLY A 107 17.14 -1.02 -6.58
CA GLY A 107 18.61 -1.08 -6.55
C GLY A 107 19.24 -1.55 -7.86
N ARG A 108 20.27 -2.42 -7.74
CA ARG A 108 21.00 -3.00 -8.89
C ARG A 108 20.12 -3.89 -9.78
N SER A 109 18.89 -4.18 -9.39
CA SER A 109 17.96 -4.97 -10.19
C SER A 109 17.37 -4.18 -11.35
N ILE A 110 17.42 -2.84 -11.31
CA ILE A 110 16.92 -1.92 -12.36
C ILE A 110 17.94 -1.84 -13.52
N VAL A 111 18.29 -2.99 -14.09
CA VAL A 111 19.18 -3.06 -15.25
C VAL A 111 18.41 -3.64 -16.43
N GLY A 112 18.39 -2.88 -17.53
CA GLY A 112 17.76 -3.23 -18.78
C GLY A 112 16.46 -2.46 -19.07
N PRO A 113 16.20 -2.14 -20.36
CA PRO A 113 15.09 -1.27 -20.77
C PRO A 113 13.71 -1.81 -20.38
N MET A 114 13.54 -3.13 -20.33
CA MET A 114 12.28 -3.74 -19.94
C MET A 114 11.91 -3.47 -18.48
N LYS A 115 12.89 -3.53 -17.56
CA LYS A 115 12.64 -3.30 -16.13
C LYS A 115 12.39 -1.83 -15.84
N ILE A 116 13.09 -0.94 -16.53
CA ILE A 116 12.84 0.50 -16.49
C ILE A 116 11.42 0.79 -16.97
N LYS A 117 11.03 0.26 -18.13
CA LYS A 117 9.67 0.41 -18.67
C LYS A 117 8.60 -0.14 -17.72
N TYR A 118 8.85 -1.30 -17.12
CA TYR A 118 7.98 -1.88 -16.11
C TYR A 118 7.81 -0.95 -14.89
N ASN A 119 8.90 -0.44 -14.31
CA ASN A 119 8.84 0.47 -13.18
C ASN A 119 8.12 1.78 -13.55
N LEU A 120 8.36 2.32 -14.76
CA LEU A 120 7.65 3.51 -15.25
C LEU A 120 6.14 3.27 -15.34
N ASN A 121 5.71 2.13 -15.88
CA ASN A 121 4.29 1.76 -15.94
C ASN A 121 3.68 1.55 -14.55
N LEU A 122 4.44 0.98 -13.61
CA LEU A 122 3.98 0.79 -12.24
C LEU A 122 3.81 2.15 -11.56
N THR A 123 4.79 3.06 -11.68
CA THR A 123 4.73 4.41 -11.12
C THR A 123 3.58 5.22 -11.72
N SER A 124 3.33 5.14 -13.02
CA SER A 124 2.18 5.84 -13.61
C SER A 124 0.84 5.30 -13.10
N THR A 125 0.75 4.00 -12.83
CA THR A 125 -0.44 3.37 -12.25
C THR A 125 -0.62 3.77 -10.78
N ARG A 126 0.46 3.97 -10.03
CA ARG A 126 0.44 4.42 -8.62
C ARG A 126 -0.22 5.78 -8.42
N VAL A 127 -0.18 6.65 -9.42
CA VAL A 127 -0.80 7.99 -9.35
C VAL A 127 -2.26 7.91 -8.90
N VAL A 128 -2.97 6.84 -9.27
CA VAL A 128 -4.36 6.58 -8.85
C VAL A 128 -4.48 6.45 -7.32
N SER A 129 -3.55 5.74 -6.69
CA SER A 129 -3.53 5.55 -5.24
C SER A 129 -3.15 6.82 -4.48
N GLU A 130 -2.21 7.59 -5.02
CA GLU A 130 -1.77 8.85 -4.42
C GLU A 130 -2.89 9.89 -4.50
N GLN A 131 -3.57 9.98 -5.65
CA GLN A 131 -4.76 10.82 -5.80
C GLN A 131 -5.88 10.43 -4.84
N MET A 132 -6.14 9.13 -4.67
CA MET A 132 -7.13 8.63 -3.71
C MET A 132 -6.77 9.05 -2.27
N ASN A 133 -5.51 8.87 -1.88
CA ASN A 133 -5.00 9.27 -0.57
C ASN A 133 -5.13 10.79 -0.33
N SER A 134 -4.88 11.61 -1.36
CA SER A 134 -5.08 13.06 -1.28
C SER A 134 -6.56 13.42 -1.10
N ILE A 135 -7.47 12.82 -1.89
CA ILE A 135 -8.93 13.05 -1.76
C ILE A 135 -9.43 12.66 -0.37
N LEU A 136 -8.92 11.56 0.19
CA LEU A 136 -9.31 11.09 1.51
C LEU A 136 -8.90 12.05 2.64
N LYS A 137 -7.79 12.79 2.47
CA LYS A 137 -7.22 13.65 3.52
C LYS A 137 -7.73 15.09 3.47
N GLY A 138 -8.27 15.53 2.34
CA GLY A 138 -8.66 16.93 2.11
C GLY A 138 -7.48 17.75 1.60
#